data_AF-A0A352NT43-F1
#
_entry.id   AF-A0A352NT43-F1
#
_cell.length_a   1.000
_cell.length_b   1.000
_cell.length_c   1.000
_cell.angle_alpha   90.00
_cell.angle_beta   90.00
_cell.angle_gamma   90.00
#
_symmetry.space_group_name_H-M   'P 1'
#
loop_
_entity.id
_entity.type
_entity.pdbx_description
1 polymer ?
#
loop_
_entity_poly.entity_id
_entity_poly.type
_entity_poly.pdbx_seq_one_letter_code
_entity_poly.pdbx_strand_id
1 'polypeptide(L)'
;MISVREIRKNLGFNSAGLEVTKDHVHIDFSKPVEILSSAILNGGFTKASNIVNMKIPQNKSTDSSNKFPSPETTIEKYIESKKWKGKSVGMMTAANMKSFRSVRADKNGVIVQSFITMGISNARRAGDPADWKSFNSQNPKPGTINIILGT
;
A
#
# COMPACT_ATOMS: atom_id res chain seq x y z
N MET A 1 -19.76 -11.17 -12.30
CA MET A 1 -18.80 -11.24 -11.16
C MET A 1 -17.38 -11.27 -11.73
N ILE A 2 -16.67 -10.14 -11.83
CA ILE A 2 -15.34 -10.09 -12.45
C ILE A 2 -14.31 -10.62 -11.45
N SER A 3 -13.70 -11.78 -11.71
CA SER A 3 -12.63 -12.37 -10.90
C SER A 3 -11.41 -11.44 -10.83
N VAL A 4 -10.77 -11.33 -9.66
CA VAL A 4 -9.43 -10.69 -9.58
C VAL A 4 -8.49 -11.65 -10.29
N ARG A 5 -8.05 -11.30 -11.51
CA ARG A 5 -6.97 -12.06 -12.16
C ARG A 5 -5.70 -11.79 -11.36
N GLU A 6 -5.01 -12.86 -10.97
CA GLU A 6 -3.67 -12.75 -10.43
C GLU A 6 -2.78 -12.14 -11.51
N ILE A 7 -2.17 -10.99 -11.21
CA ILE A 7 -1.26 -10.31 -12.15
C ILE A 7 0.14 -10.55 -11.64
N ARG A 8 0.98 -11.18 -12.47
CA ARG A 8 2.43 -11.24 -12.28
C ARG A 8 3.10 -10.56 -13.46
N LYS A 9 3.92 -9.55 -13.19
CA LYS A 9 4.57 -8.75 -14.24
C LYS A 9 5.95 -8.29 -13.79
N ASN A 10 6.93 -8.34 -14.70
CA ASN A 10 8.19 -7.62 -14.55
C ASN A 10 7.96 -6.13 -14.91
N LEU A 11 8.38 -5.23 -14.03
CA LEU A 11 8.09 -3.80 -14.15
C LEU A 11 9.07 -3.06 -15.09
N GLY A 12 10.15 -3.72 -15.52
CA GLY A 12 11.13 -3.14 -16.44
C GLY A 12 11.95 -2.00 -15.85
N PHE A 13 12.00 -1.91 -14.52
CA PHE A 13 12.89 -1.05 -13.73
C PHE A 13 13.32 -1.80 -12.47
N ASN A 14 14.53 -1.52 -11.97
CA ASN A 14 15.10 -2.13 -10.75
C ASN A 14 15.00 -3.66 -10.65
N SER A 15 14.87 -4.35 -11.79
CA SER A 15 14.54 -5.78 -11.85
C SER A 15 13.38 -6.16 -10.92
N ALA A 16 12.35 -5.31 -10.87
CA ALA A 16 11.24 -5.45 -9.94
C ALA A 16 10.12 -6.33 -10.50
N GLY A 17 9.60 -7.23 -9.67
CA GLY A 17 8.39 -7.99 -9.92
C GLY A 17 7.17 -7.33 -9.26
N LEU A 18 6.00 -7.53 -9.85
CA LEU A 18 4.71 -7.13 -9.31
C LEU A 18 3.81 -8.35 -9.21
N GLU A 19 3.26 -8.60 -8.04
CA GLU A 19 2.21 -9.57 -7.76
C GLU A 19 0.96 -8.85 -7.24
N VAL A 20 -0.18 -9.05 -7.89
CA VAL A 20 -1.48 -8.53 -7.43
C VAL A 20 -2.45 -9.69 -7.27
N THR A 21 -2.97 -9.82 -6.05
CA THR A 21 -3.97 -10.83 -5.70
C THR A 21 -5.21 -10.16 -5.10
N LYS A 22 -6.20 -10.95 -4.71
CA LYS A 22 -7.33 -10.45 -3.91
C LYS A 22 -6.90 -9.95 -2.51
N ASP A 23 -5.74 -10.40 -2.03
CA ASP A 23 -5.28 -10.21 -0.65
C ASP A 23 -4.16 -9.17 -0.52
N HIS A 24 -3.45 -8.83 -1.60
CA HIS A 24 -2.38 -7.83 -1.55
C HIS A 24 -1.97 -7.30 -2.93
N VAL A 25 -1.26 -6.18 -2.90
CA VAL A 25 -0.29 -5.78 -3.92
C VAL A 25 1.10 -5.99 -3.31
N HIS A 26 1.97 -6.69 -4.01
CA HIS A 26 3.34 -6.96 -3.59
C HIS A 26 4.31 -6.59 -4.73
N ILE A 27 5.35 -5.84 -4.38
CA ILE A 27 6.44 -5.50 -5.30
C ILE A 27 7.71 -6.07 -4.70
N ASP A 28 8.36 -6.97 -5.42
CA ASP A 28 9.65 -7.54 -5.07
C ASP A 28 10.77 -6.89 -5.88
N PHE A 29 11.91 -6.65 -5.24
CA PHE A 29 13.10 -6.12 -5.89
C PHE A 29 14.23 -7.16 -5.82
N SER A 30 14.94 -7.36 -6.94
CA SER A 30 16.08 -8.29 -6.98
C SER A 30 17.21 -7.88 -6.03
N LYS A 31 17.32 -6.58 -5.73
CA LYS A 31 18.24 -6.00 -4.76
C LYS A 31 17.50 -4.97 -3.91
N PRO A 32 17.87 -4.79 -2.63
CA PRO A 32 17.25 -3.78 -1.80
C PRO A 32 17.39 -2.37 -2.38
N VAL A 33 16.29 -1.62 -2.44
CA VAL A 33 16.20 -0.24 -2.96
C VAL A 33 15.92 0.74 -1.82
N GLU A 34 16.21 2.02 -2.06
CA GLU A 34 15.86 3.10 -1.14
C GLU A 34 14.37 3.43 -1.26
N ILE A 35 13.70 3.59 -0.11
CA ILE A 35 12.27 3.85 -0.02
C ILE A 35 12.06 4.95 1.02
N LEU A 36 11.33 5.99 0.63
CA LEU A 36 10.77 6.98 1.54
C LEU A 36 9.26 6.76 1.62
N SER A 37 8.73 6.49 2.81
CA SER A 37 7.29 6.23 2.97
C SER A 37 6.73 6.62 4.33
N SER A 38 5.43 6.85 4.39
CA SER A 38 4.64 6.90 5.63
C SER A 38 4.01 5.53 5.97
N ALA A 39 4.62 4.44 5.46
CA ALA A 39 4.11 3.10 5.67
C ALA A 39 4.14 2.71 7.16
N ILE A 40 3.21 1.83 7.54
CA ILE A 40 3.02 1.41 8.93
C ILE A 40 4.21 0.55 9.38
N LEU A 41 4.56 -0.46 8.59
CA LEU A 41 5.72 -1.31 8.85
C LEU A 41 6.94 -0.78 8.08
N ASN A 42 8.04 -0.56 8.80
CA ASN A 42 9.32 -0.08 8.24
C ASN A 42 9.19 1.19 7.39
N GLY A 43 8.31 2.12 7.79
CA GLY A 43 8.21 3.45 7.19
C GLY A 43 9.46 4.33 7.42
N GLY A 44 9.39 5.58 6.99
CA GLY A 44 10.51 6.52 6.96
C GLY A 44 11.41 6.32 5.74
N PHE A 45 12.66 6.77 5.84
CA PHE A 45 13.69 6.53 4.82
C PHE A 45 14.44 5.24 5.16
N THR A 46 14.31 4.22 4.31
CA THR A 46 14.88 2.89 4.58
C THR A 46 15.33 2.20 3.30
N LYS A 47 16.12 1.13 3.45
CA LYS A 47 16.49 0.23 2.35
C LYS A 47 15.74 -1.09 2.49
N ALA A 48 14.95 -1.47 1.49
CA ALA A 48 14.07 -2.64 1.57
C ALA A 48 14.04 -3.46 0.27
N SER A 49 13.72 -4.74 0.39
CA SER A 49 13.64 -5.69 -0.72
C SER A 49 12.24 -5.84 -1.28
N ASN A 50 11.20 -5.46 -0.51
CA ASN A 50 9.82 -5.58 -0.98
C ASN A 50 8.94 -4.47 -0.43
N ILE A 51 7.86 -4.17 -1.14
CA ILE A 51 6.74 -3.34 -0.67
C ILE A 51 5.48 -4.21 -0.67
N VAL A 52 4.70 -4.16 0.40
CA VAL A 52 3.39 -4.81 0.50
C VAL A 52 2.29 -3.82 0.86
N ASN A 53 1.21 -3.84 0.09
CA ASN A 53 -0.07 -3.21 0.43
C ASN A 53 -1.11 -4.31 0.66
N MET A 54 -1.28 -4.69 1.92
CA MET A 54 -2.12 -5.81 2.36
C MET A 54 -3.60 -5.40 2.38
N LYS A 55 -4.46 -6.23 1.79
CA LYS A 55 -5.90 -6.11 1.95
C LYS A 55 -6.29 -6.53 3.37
N ILE A 56 -7.02 -5.67 4.05
CA ILE A 56 -7.74 -6.04 5.28
C ILE A 56 -9.25 -5.86 5.08
N PRO A 57 -10.08 -6.65 5.79
CA PRO A 57 -11.49 -6.35 5.93
C PRO A 57 -11.69 -4.97 6.57
N GLN A 58 -12.72 -4.25 6.14
CA GLN A 58 -13.12 -3.05 6.85
C GLN A 58 -13.67 -3.45 8.21
N ASN A 59 -13.14 -2.86 9.29
CA ASN A 59 -13.72 -3.06 10.60
C ASN A 59 -15.13 -2.42 10.63
N LYS A 60 -16.15 -3.27 10.71
CA LYS A 60 -17.56 -2.85 10.83
C LYS A 60 -18.03 -2.83 12.29
N SER A 61 -17.20 -3.30 13.22
CA SER A 61 -17.52 -3.31 14.64
C SER A 61 -17.36 -1.91 15.21
N THR A 62 -18.41 -1.41 15.85
CA THR A 62 -18.33 -0.25 16.76
C THR A 62 -17.85 -0.66 18.15
N ASP A 63 -17.75 -1.97 18.40
CA ASP A 63 -17.28 -2.49 19.67
C ASP A 63 -15.75 -2.51 19.72
N SER A 64 -15.21 -1.62 20.56
CA SER A 64 -13.78 -1.47 20.87
C SER A 64 -13.23 -2.61 21.72
N SER A 65 -14.06 -3.56 22.17
CA SER A 65 -13.67 -4.70 23.01
C SER A 65 -12.81 -5.74 22.26
N ASN A 66 -12.92 -5.78 20.93
CA ASN A 66 -12.12 -6.68 20.10
C ASN A 66 -10.66 -6.23 20.04
N LYS A 67 -9.80 -6.95 20.77
CA LYS A 67 -8.35 -6.78 20.72
C LYS A 67 -7.81 -7.35 19.40
N PHE A 68 -7.71 -6.50 18.38
CA PHE A 68 -6.93 -6.83 17.19
C PHE A 68 -5.43 -6.66 17.50
N PRO A 69 -4.54 -7.48 16.89
CA PRO A 69 -3.11 -7.18 16.90
C PRO A 69 -2.84 -5.80 16.31
N SER A 70 -1.68 -5.21 16.64
CA SER A 70 -1.28 -3.97 15.98
C SER A 70 -1.17 -4.18 14.46
N PRO A 71 -1.36 -3.11 13.67
CA PRO A 71 -1.17 -3.20 12.24
C PRO A 71 0.23 -3.74 11.86
N GLU A 72 1.29 -3.27 12.51
CA GLU A 72 2.67 -3.70 12.29
C GLU A 72 2.81 -5.21 12.45
N THR A 73 2.37 -5.76 13.59
CA THR A 73 2.41 -7.21 13.85
C THR A 73 1.58 -8.00 12.86
N THR A 74 0.45 -7.45 12.41
CA THR A 74 -0.39 -8.10 11.40
C THR A 74 0.33 -8.20 10.05
N ILE A 75 1.00 -7.13 9.60
CA ILE A 75 1.75 -7.13 8.34
C ILE A 75 2.98 -8.05 8.45
N GLU A 76 3.71 -7.99 9.56
CA GLU A 76 4.88 -8.85 9.80
C GLU A 76 4.52 -10.33 9.68
N LYS A 77 3.50 -10.77 10.41
CA LYS A 77 2.99 -12.16 10.33
C LYS A 77 2.53 -12.52 8.91
N TYR A 78 1.93 -11.57 8.19
CA TYR A 78 1.53 -11.80 6.80
C TYR A 78 2.75 -12.04 5.90
N ILE A 79 3.77 -11.19 5.99
CA ILE A 79 5.03 -11.31 5.24
C ILE A 79 5.72 -12.65 5.56
N GLU A 80 5.79 -13.02 6.84
CA GLU A 80 6.34 -14.30 7.30
C GLU A 80 5.59 -15.49 6.67
N SER A 81 4.26 -15.44 6.66
CA SER A 81 3.43 -16.49 6.05
C SER A 81 3.67 -16.66 4.54
N LYS A 82 4.02 -15.55 3.87
CA LYS A 82 4.37 -15.54 2.43
C LYS A 82 5.82 -15.95 2.16
N LYS A 83 6.64 -16.07 3.21
CA LYS A 83 8.07 -16.43 3.13
C LYS A 83 8.90 -15.46 2.26
N TRP A 84 8.42 -14.23 2.07
CA TRP A 84 9.19 -13.20 1.37
C TRP A 84 10.46 -12.88 2.15
N LYS A 85 11.54 -12.57 1.42
CA LYS A 85 12.89 -12.42 1.99
C LYS A 85 13.30 -10.96 2.02
N GLY A 86 14.17 -10.62 2.96
CA GLY A 86 14.68 -9.26 3.15
C GLY A 86 13.69 -8.35 3.89
N LYS A 87 14.11 -7.10 4.11
CA LYS A 87 13.28 -6.09 4.77
C LYS A 87 12.11 -5.72 3.86
N SER A 88 10.91 -5.62 4.41
CA SER A 88 9.71 -5.23 3.67
C SER A 88 9.10 -3.97 4.25
N VAL A 89 8.68 -3.05 3.38
CA VAL A 89 7.88 -1.87 3.73
C VAL A 89 6.41 -2.23 3.57
N GLY A 90 5.61 -2.03 4.62
CA GLY A 90 4.26 -2.56 4.68
C GLY A 90 3.19 -1.52 5.00
N MET A 91 2.12 -1.55 4.22
CA MET A 91 0.91 -0.77 4.43
C MET A 91 -0.34 -1.66 4.32
N MET A 92 -1.47 -1.16 4.80
CA MET A 92 -2.76 -1.85 4.74
C MET A 92 -3.81 -1.01 4.03
N THR A 93 -4.74 -1.67 3.38
CA THR A 93 -5.88 -1.03 2.74
C THR A 93 -7.17 -1.82 2.92
N ALA A 94 -8.26 -1.11 3.17
CA ALA A 94 -9.61 -1.64 3.06
C ALA A 94 -10.20 -1.45 1.65
N ALA A 95 -9.47 -0.85 0.70
CA ALA A 95 -9.92 -0.67 -0.68
C ALA A 95 -10.12 -2.01 -1.41
N ASN A 96 -11.00 -2.05 -2.42
CA ASN A 96 -11.22 -3.26 -3.21
C ASN A 96 -10.01 -3.50 -4.12
N MET A 97 -9.39 -4.68 -4.10
CA MET A 97 -8.22 -4.97 -4.95
C MET A 97 -8.53 -4.93 -6.46
N LYS A 98 -9.80 -5.05 -6.88
CA LYS A 98 -10.22 -4.81 -8.28
C LYS A 98 -10.02 -3.36 -8.74
N SER A 99 -9.89 -2.43 -7.80
CA SER A 99 -9.57 -1.03 -8.07
C SER A 99 -8.10 -0.80 -8.37
N PHE A 100 -7.24 -1.82 -8.21
CA PHE A 100 -5.81 -1.66 -8.46
C PHE A 100 -5.56 -1.10 -9.86
N ARG A 101 -4.77 -0.04 -9.94
CA ARG A 101 -4.29 0.55 -11.19
C ARG A 101 -2.79 0.74 -11.10
N SER A 102 -2.12 0.55 -12.23
CA SER A 102 -0.75 0.96 -12.41
C SER A 102 -0.62 1.74 -13.70
N VAL A 103 0.04 2.90 -13.61
CA VAL A 103 0.30 3.78 -14.75
C VAL A 103 1.78 4.10 -14.76
N ARG A 104 2.39 3.96 -15.93
CA ARG A 104 3.79 4.31 -16.18
C ARG A 104 3.83 5.47 -17.18
N ALA A 105 4.61 6.48 -16.85
CA ALA A 105 4.99 7.56 -17.75
C ALA A 105 6.50 7.51 -17.96
N ASP A 106 6.94 7.79 -19.18
CA ASP A 106 8.35 7.91 -19.54
C ASP A 106 8.49 9.19 -20.35
N LYS A 107 9.39 10.08 -19.92
CA LYS A 107 9.70 11.31 -20.64
C LYS A 107 11.18 11.62 -20.50
N ASN A 108 11.88 11.70 -21.64
CA ASN A 108 13.30 12.03 -21.71
C ASN A 108 14.18 11.12 -20.83
N GLY A 109 13.85 9.83 -20.72
CA GLY A 109 14.61 8.86 -19.92
C GLY A 109 14.29 8.90 -18.42
N VAL A 110 13.36 9.75 -17.99
CA VAL A 110 12.81 9.72 -16.62
C VAL A 110 11.53 8.91 -16.64
N ILE A 111 11.54 7.82 -15.89
CA ILE A 111 10.38 6.96 -15.70
C ILE A 111 9.71 7.35 -14.39
N VAL A 112 8.38 7.39 -14.39
CA VAL A 112 7.58 7.45 -13.18
C VAL A 112 6.51 6.37 -13.29
N GLN A 113 6.44 5.49 -12.30
CA GLN A 113 5.39 4.48 -12.22
C GLN A 113 4.63 4.60 -10.90
N SER A 114 3.30 4.60 -11.03
CA SER A 114 2.37 4.61 -9.91
C SER A 114 1.68 3.26 -9.75
N PHE A 115 1.40 2.90 -8.50
CA PHE A 115 0.59 1.75 -8.11
C PHE A 115 -0.40 2.21 -7.06
N ILE A 116 -1.70 2.08 -7.34
CA ILE A 116 -2.76 2.69 -6.55
C ILE A 116 -3.88 1.69 -6.33
N THR A 117 -4.38 1.60 -5.10
CA THR A 117 -5.68 1.03 -4.78
C THR A 117 -6.63 2.14 -4.37
N MET A 118 -7.87 2.11 -4.86
CA MET A 118 -8.85 3.18 -4.66
C MET A 118 -10.05 2.70 -3.84
N GLY A 119 -10.32 3.42 -2.75
CA GLY A 119 -11.57 3.32 -1.99
C GLY A 119 -12.38 4.61 -2.16
N ILE A 120 -13.70 4.50 -2.16
CA ILE A 120 -14.59 5.68 -2.25
C ILE A 120 -14.83 6.36 -0.90
N SER A 121 -14.50 5.69 0.22
CA SER A 121 -14.75 6.18 1.58
C SER A 121 -13.94 7.43 1.95
N ASN A 122 -12.78 7.61 1.33
CA ASN A 122 -11.85 8.72 1.56
C ASN A 122 -11.54 9.46 0.25
N ALA A 123 -12.50 9.51 -0.69
CA ALA A 123 -12.27 10.16 -1.97
C ALA A 123 -11.97 11.66 -1.74
N ARG A 124 -10.81 12.09 -2.24
CA ARG A 124 -10.32 13.47 -2.22
C ARG A 124 -9.72 13.83 -3.58
N ARG A 125 -9.72 15.11 -3.92
CA ARG A 125 -9.03 15.69 -5.07
C ARG A 125 -7.80 16.47 -4.60
N ALA A 126 -6.82 16.62 -5.48
CA ALA A 126 -5.70 17.52 -5.22
C ALA A 126 -6.24 18.94 -5.02
N GLY A 127 -5.86 19.58 -3.91
CA GLY A 127 -6.36 20.89 -3.53
C GLY A 127 -7.66 20.89 -2.72
N ASP A 128 -8.25 19.73 -2.43
CA ASP A 128 -9.34 19.68 -1.45
C ASP A 128 -8.85 20.22 -0.10
N PRO A 129 -9.67 21.02 0.62
CA PRO A 129 -9.31 21.47 1.96
C PRO A 129 -9.00 20.27 2.86
N ALA A 130 -7.99 20.42 3.72
CA ALA A 130 -7.73 19.43 4.74
C ALA A 130 -8.98 19.24 5.61
N ASP A 131 -9.31 17.99 5.95
CA ASP A 131 -10.39 17.68 6.89
C ASP A 131 -10.11 18.30 8.27
N TRP A 132 -8.83 18.56 8.55
CA TRP A 132 -8.34 19.25 9.72
C TRP A 132 -8.34 20.76 9.53
N LYS A 133 -9.30 21.44 10.16
CA LYS A 133 -9.42 22.92 10.13
C LYS A 133 -8.74 23.62 11.31
N SER A 134 -8.41 22.89 12.38
CA SER A 134 -7.68 23.42 13.54
C SER A 134 -6.99 22.30 14.33
N PHE A 135 -5.83 22.58 14.94
CA PHE A 135 -5.04 21.64 15.77
C PHE A 135 -5.79 20.97 16.93
N ASN A 136 -7.02 21.40 17.25
CA ASN A 136 -7.84 20.86 18.33
C ASN A 136 -9.16 20.22 17.85
N SER A 137 -9.37 20.05 16.54
CA SER A 137 -10.58 19.37 16.05
C SER A 137 -10.56 17.88 16.37
N GLN A 138 -11.73 17.30 16.68
CA GLN A 138 -11.88 15.84 16.88
C GLN A 138 -11.26 15.08 15.71
N ASN A 139 -10.54 13.99 16.04
CA ASN A 139 -9.83 13.17 15.05
C ASN A 139 -10.79 12.73 13.93
N PRO A 140 -10.51 13.06 12.66
CA PRO A 140 -11.29 12.53 11.55
C PRO A 140 -11.23 11.00 11.59
N LYS A 141 -12.30 10.36 11.08
CA LYS A 141 -12.34 8.89 10.98
C LYS A 141 -11.07 8.40 10.26
N PRO A 142 -10.29 7.49 10.86
CA PRO A 142 -9.08 6.99 10.24
C PRO A 142 -9.36 6.40 8.86
N GLY A 143 -8.57 6.81 7.88
CA GLY A 143 -8.69 6.38 6.50
C GLY A 143 -7.32 6.43 5.82
N THR A 144 -7.08 5.52 4.89
CA THR A 144 -5.82 5.48 4.15
C THR A 144 -6.05 5.74 2.66
N ILE A 145 -5.14 6.51 2.06
CA ILE A 145 -4.91 6.57 0.63
C ILE A 145 -3.49 6.05 0.44
N ASN A 146 -3.35 4.88 -0.16
CA ASN A 146 -2.07 4.22 -0.36
C ASN A 146 -1.64 4.41 -1.81
N ILE A 147 -0.50 5.09 -1.99
CA ILE A 147 0.12 5.31 -3.31
C ILE A 147 1.57 4.85 -3.19
N ILE A 148 2.01 4.04 -4.14
CA ILE A 148 3.42 3.70 -4.32
C ILE A 148 3.88 4.37 -5.62
N LEU A 149 4.94 5.17 -5.52
CA LEU A 149 5.59 5.83 -6.66
C LEU A 149 7.03 5.31 -6.75
N GLY A 150 7.47 5.01 -7.97
CA GLY A 150 8.85 4.65 -8.27
C GLY A 150 9.35 5.36 -9.52
N THR A 151 10.67 5.54 -9.59
CA THR A 151 11.40 6.11 -10.73
C THR A 151 12.46 5.14 -11.22
#